data_AF-A0A820I3J4-F1
#
_entry.id   AF-A0A820I3J4-F1
#
_cell.length_a   1.000
_cell.length_b   1.000
_cell.length_c   1.000
_cell.angle_alpha   90.00
_cell.angle_beta   90.00
_cell.angle_gamma   90.00
#
_symmetry.space_group_name_H-M   'P 1'
#
loop_
_entity.id
_entity.type
_entity.pdbx_description
1 polymer ?
#
loop_
_entity_poly.entity_id
_entity_poly.type
_entity_poly.pdbx_seq_one_letter_code
_entity_poly.pdbx_strand_id
1 'polypeptide(L)'
;KLPRLSHSIDPLIANGTGYIYLDSSSTIDQWHLSSESITSSLSLTGLTLESLYRSKDNSFIFYNDQPPNQPFSLIYGHSKGVLAFEDKTQTGFWLVHSVPHFPPVIEQGYGYPDAGRIYGQTMLCVTFNASASLPNNSIDLLSTHFLFTRPLVYTSSLTLLATQRYSLLANGIIPS
;
A
#
# COMPACT_ATOMS: atom_id res chain seq x y z
N LYS A 1 -1.31 -8.89 10.19
CA LYS A 1 -2.10 -10.06 9.73
C LYS A 1 -1.50 -11.34 10.31
N LEU A 2 -2.34 -12.23 10.86
CA LEU A 2 -1.92 -13.43 11.58
C LEU A 2 -1.60 -14.59 10.61
N PRO A 3 -0.73 -15.55 10.98
CA PRO A 3 -0.49 -16.74 10.16
C PRO A 3 -1.74 -17.64 10.11
N ARG A 4 -1.80 -18.53 9.12
CA ARG A 4 -2.84 -19.56 9.06
C ARG A 4 -2.58 -20.61 10.13
N LEU A 5 -3.49 -20.75 11.08
CA LEU A 5 -3.43 -21.77 12.13
C LEU A 5 -4.67 -22.65 12.03
N SER A 6 -4.61 -23.72 11.23
CA SER A 6 -5.78 -24.56 10.89
C SER A 6 -6.52 -25.17 12.08
N HIS A 7 -5.88 -25.25 13.24
CA HIS A 7 -6.46 -25.76 14.49
C HIS A 7 -7.13 -24.67 15.34
N SER A 8 -7.10 -23.40 14.91
CA SER A 8 -7.75 -22.30 15.62
C SER A 8 -9.27 -22.46 15.60
N ILE A 9 -9.91 -22.14 16.72
CA ILE A 9 -11.37 -22.04 16.81
C ILE A 9 -11.91 -20.78 16.13
N ASP A 10 -11.05 -19.77 15.95
CA ASP A 10 -11.39 -18.56 15.20
C ASP A 10 -11.27 -18.86 13.69
N PRO A 11 -12.36 -18.72 12.91
CA PRO A 11 -12.39 -19.08 11.50
C PRO A 11 -11.50 -18.18 10.62
N LEU A 12 -11.29 -16.91 10.99
CA LEU A 12 -10.41 -16.01 10.25
C LEU A 12 -8.95 -16.40 10.47
N ILE A 13 -8.58 -16.76 11.70
CA ILE A 13 -7.23 -17.26 12.01
C ILE A 13 -7.01 -18.65 11.38
N ALA A 14 -8.01 -19.53 11.41
CA ALA A 14 -7.94 -20.86 10.80
C ALA A 14 -7.71 -20.81 9.28
N ASN A 15 -8.25 -19.78 8.63
CA ASN A 15 -8.09 -19.54 7.20
C ASN A 15 -6.91 -18.61 6.85
N GLY A 16 -6.20 -18.08 7.86
CA GLY A 16 -5.08 -17.17 7.65
C GLY A 16 -5.51 -15.82 7.05
N THR A 17 -6.72 -15.36 7.37
CA THR A 17 -7.27 -14.07 6.95
C THR A 17 -7.52 -13.11 8.12
N GLY A 18 -7.40 -13.60 9.35
CA GLY A 18 -7.50 -12.78 10.56
C GLY A 18 -6.32 -11.83 10.73
N TYR A 19 -6.57 -10.65 11.27
CA TYR A 19 -5.54 -9.65 11.54
C TYR A 19 -5.88 -8.82 12.77
N ILE A 20 -4.82 -8.37 13.45
CA ILE A 20 -4.90 -7.32 14.44
C ILE A 20 -4.50 -6.00 13.81
N TYR A 21 -5.00 -4.89 14.33
CA TYR A 21 -4.65 -3.55 13.88
C TYR A 21 -4.67 -2.55 15.04
N LEU A 22 -4.02 -1.42 14.80
CA LEU A 22 -4.07 -0.21 15.60
C LEU A 22 -4.24 0.94 14.63
N ASP A 23 -5.14 1.87 14.94
CA ASP A 23 -5.34 3.09 14.15
C ASP A 23 -5.49 4.30 15.07
N SER A 24 -5.46 5.49 14.47
CA SER A 24 -5.57 6.76 15.20
C SER A 24 -6.96 7.03 15.79
N SER A 25 -7.96 6.22 15.47
CA SER A 25 -9.30 6.32 16.06
C SER A 25 -9.40 5.57 17.39
N SER A 26 -8.44 4.67 17.69
CA SER A 26 -8.38 4.00 18.98
C SER A 26 -8.07 5.02 20.09
N THR A 27 -9.02 5.22 21.01
CA THR A 27 -8.95 6.24 22.05
C THR A 27 -7.95 5.92 23.18
N ILE A 28 -7.34 4.74 23.16
CA ILE A 28 -6.50 4.20 24.24
C ILE A 28 -5.20 3.55 23.68
N ASP A 29 -4.83 3.80 22.42
CA ASP A 29 -3.67 3.18 21.75
C ASP A 29 -3.63 1.64 21.87
N GLN A 30 -4.79 0.98 21.76
CA GLN A 30 -4.93 -0.47 21.95
C GLN A 30 -5.05 -1.23 20.63
N TRP A 31 -4.44 -2.42 20.60
CA TRP A 31 -4.57 -3.34 19.48
C TRP A 31 -5.94 -4.01 19.47
N HIS A 32 -6.57 -4.04 18.30
CA HIS A 32 -7.86 -4.68 18.08
C HIS A 32 -7.69 -5.92 17.21
N LEU A 33 -8.32 -7.04 17.59
CA LEU A 33 -8.55 -8.15 16.66
C LEU A 33 -9.73 -7.78 15.75
N SER A 34 -9.51 -7.77 14.44
CA SER A 34 -10.57 -7.43 13.50
C SER A 34 -11.61 -8.56 13.40
N SER A 35 -12.88 -8.18 13.36
CA SER A 35 -13.98 -9.06 12.96
C SER A 35 -14.08 -9.23 11.45
N GLU A 36 -13.36 -8.41 10.67
CA GLU A 36 -13.34 -8.46 9.21
C GLU A 36 -12.20 -9.35 8.71
N SER A 37 -12.46 -10.09 7.64
CA SER A 37 -11.40 -10.79 6.90
C SER A 37 -10.52 -9.79 6.16
N ILE A 38 -9.20 -9.94 6.17
CA ILE A 38 -8.29 -9.09 5.36
C ILE A 38 -8.59 -9.16 3.85
N THR A 39 -9.26 -10.22 3.40
CA THR A 39 -9.70 -10.39 2.00
C THR A 39 -10.91 -9.52 1.64
N SER A 40 -11.62 -8.97 2.63
CA SER A 40 -12.80 -8.13 2.44
C SER A 40 -12.40 -6.71 2.00
N SER A 41 -13.14 -6.12 1.07
CA SER A 41 -13.00 -4.70 0.73
C SER A 41 -13.37 -3.78 1.90
N LEU A 42 -14.08 -4.29 2.92
CA LEU A 42 -14.40 -3.58 4.16
C LEU A 42 -13.32 -3.75 5.24
N SER A 43 -12.26 -4.53 4.97
CA SER A 43 -11.11 -4.60 5.87
C SER A 43 -10.39 -3.25 5.94
N LEU A 44 -9.59 -3.04 6.99
CA LEU A 44 -8.85 -1.79 7.17
C LEU A 44 -7.97 -1.46 5.96
N THR A 45 -7.28 -2.46 5.39
CA THR A 45 -6.48 -2.29 4.18
C THR A 45 -7.36 -2.09 2.94
N GLY A 46 -8.51 -2.76 2.86
CA GLY A 46 -9.51 -2.55 1.81
C GLY A 46 -10.02 -1.12 1.76
N LEU A 47 -10.42 -0.58 2.91
CA LEU A 47 -10.87 0.81 3.06
C LEU A 47 -9.76 1.81 2.77
N THR A 48 -8.52 1.54 3.23
CA THR A 48 -7.36 2.41 2.97
C THR A 48 -7.08 2.56 1.46
N LEU A 49 -7.23 1.48 0.70
CA LEU A 49 -6.94 1.47 -0.74
C LEU A 49 -8.16 1.76 -1.62
N GLU A 50 -9.37 1.86 -1.04
CA GLU A 50 -10.64 1.91 -1.78
C GLU A 50 -10.67 3.05 -2.81
N SER A 51 -10.22 4.24 -2.42
CA SER A 51 -10.26 5.42 -3.29
C SER A 51 -9.38 5.26 -4.53
N LEU A 52 -8.30 4.50 -4.44
CA LEU A 52 -7.36 4.27 -5.56
C LEU A 52 -7.96 3.36 -6.64
N TYR A 53 -8.88 2.48 -6.26
CA TYR A 53 -9.61 1.61 -7.21
C TYR A 53 -10.83 2.28 -7.84
N ARG A 54 -11.31 3.41 -7.29
CA ARG A 54 -12.56 4.06 -7.73
C ARG A 54 -12.35 5.40 -8.43
N SER A 55 -11.35 6.19 -8.01
CA SER A 55 -11.16 7.55 -8.50
C SER A 55 -9.85 7.71 -9.28
N LYS A 56 -9.91 8.53 -10.32
CA LYS A 56 -8.74 8.99 -11.11
C LYS A 56 -8.12 10.27 -10.56
N ASP A 57 -8.66 10.83 -9.48
CA ASP A 57 -8.16 12.06 -8.86
C ASP A 57 -6.91 11.82 -8.00
N ASN A 58 -6.65 10.55 -7.66
CA ASN A 58 -5.47 10.15 -6.89
C ASN A 58 -4.25 9.97 -7.78
N SER A 59 -3.11 10.44 -7.29
CA SER A 59 -1.79 10.04 -7.79
C SER A 59 -1.23 8.94 -6.90
N PHE A 60 -0.74 7.85 -7.49
CA PHE A 60 -0.18 6.73 -6.75
C PHE A 60 0.88 5.96 -7.53
N ILE A 61 1.70 5.23 -6.78
CA ILE A 61 2.51 4.12 -7.27
C ILE A 61 2.29 2.91 -6.37
N PHE A 62 2.15 1.72 -6.96
CA PHE A 62 2.24 0.46 -6.24
C PHE A 62 3.56 -0.20 -6.60
N TYR A 63 4.29 -0.67 -5.59
CA TYR A 63 5.57 -1.31 -5.78
C TYR A 63 5.68 -2.61 -4.99
N ASN A 64 6.34 -3.61 -5.58
CA ASN A 64 6.54 -4.93 -5.00
C ASN A 64 7.61 -5.67 -5.80
N ASP A 65 8.64 -6.23 -5.16
CA ASP A 65 9.65 -7.10 -5.82
C ASP A 65 9.09 -8.46 -6.24
N GLN A 66 7.90 -8.82 -5.76
CA GLN A 66 7.11 -9.99 -6.16
C GLN A 66 5.68 -9.54 -6.54
N PRO A 67 5.51 -8.80 -7.65
CA PRO A 67 4.24 -8.16 -8.00
C PRO A 67 3.16 -9.17 -8.43
N PRO A 68 1.87 -8.78 -8.47
CA PRO A 68 0.76 -9.67 -8.84
C PRO A 68 0.68 -10.00 -10.34
N ASN A 69 1.26 -9.16 -11.20
CA ASN A 69 1.05 -9.18 -12.66
C ASN A 69 2.31 -9.49 -13.48
N GLN A 70 3.45 -9.75 -12.84
CA GLN A 70 4.71 -10.07 -13.50
C GLN A 70 5.63 -10.90 -12.58
N PRO A 71 6.69 -11.55 -13.10
CA PRO A 71 7.61 -12.33 -12.30
C PRO A 71 8.31 -11.50 -11.21
N PHE A 72 8.83 -12.20 -10.20
CA PHE A 72 9.68 -11.56 -9.19
C PHE A 72 10.95 -10.99 -9.81
N SER A 73 11.53 -9.98 -9.17
CA SER A 73 12.80 -9.41 -9.58
C SER A 73 13.90 -9.59 -8.53
N LEU A 74 15.10 -9.86 -9.01
CA LEU A 74 16.33 -9.92 -8.22
C LEU A 74 17.18 -8.64 -8.33
N ILE A 75 16.77 -7.70 -9.19
CA ILE A 75 17.56 -6.48 -9.49
C ILE A 75 16.95 -5.20 -8.92
N TYR A 76 15.71 -5.26 -8.44
CA TYR A 76 15.05 -4.16 -7.71
C TYR A 76 15.15 -4.39 -6.20
N GLY A 77 14.94 -3.32 -5.42
CA GLY A 77 14.95 -3.41 -3.97
C GLY A 77 13.89 -4.36 -3.44
N HIS A 78 14.21 -5.11 -2.38
CA HIS A 78 13.29 -5.98 -1.66
C HIS A 78 12.31 -5.17 -0.82
N SER A 79 11.41 -4.45 -1.48
CA SER A 79 10.46 -3.54 -0.85
C SER A 79 9.10 -3.65 -1.53
N LYS A 80 8.05 -3.41 -0.73
CA LYS A 80 6.66 -3.54 -1.16
C LYS A 80 5.79 -2.49 -0.47
N GLY A 81 4.84 -1.92 -1.20
CA GLY A 81 3.97 -0.91 -0.66
C GLY A 81 3.20 -0.10 -1.68
N VAL A 82 2.57 0.95 -1.18
CA VAL A 82 1.79 1.93 -1.94
C VAL A 82 2.15 3.32 -1.45
N LEU A 83 2.50 4.21 -2.36
CA LEU A 83 2.47 5.65 -2.11
C LEU A 83 1.24 6.20 -2.85
N ALA A 84 0.40 6.97 -2.15
CA ALA A 84 -0.72 7.66 -2.78
C ALA A 84 -0.93 9.05 -2.17
N PHE A 85 -1.42 9.98 -2.99
CA PHE A 85 -1.73 11.35 -2.58
C PHE A 85 -2.73 12.00 -3.52
N GLU A 86 -3.41 13.03 -3.02
CA GLU A 86 -4.38 13.84 -3.77
C GLU A 86 -4.00 15.32 -3.70
N ASP A 87 -3.84 15.96 -4.87
CA ASP A 87 -3.42 17.36 -4.96
C ASP A 87 -4.44 18.33 -4.33
N LYS A 88 -5.74 18.00 -4.43
CA LYS A 88 -6.84 18.87 -4.01
C LYS A 88 -6.95 18.96 -2.49
N THR A 89 -6.89 17.83 -1.81
CA THR A 89 -6.96 17.74 -0.34
C THR A 89 -5.60 17.92 0.30
N GLN A 90 -4.51 17.83 -0.47
CA GLN A 90 -3.14 17.92 0.01
C GLN A 90 -2.82 16.87 1.08
N THR A 91 -3.46 15.70 0.99
CA THR A 91 -3.22 14.56 1.87
C THR A 91 -2.61 13.41 1.07
N GLY A 92 -1.79 12.61 1.75
CA GLY A 92 -1.27 11.39 1.19
C GLY A 92 -1.01 10.36 2.27
N PHE A 93 -0.76 9.13 1.85
CA PHE A 93 -0.31 8.07 2.72
C PHE A 93 0.78 7.23 2.07
N TRP A 94 1.63 6.67 2.91
CA TRP A 94 2.61 5.67 2.53
C TRP A 94 2.36 4.39 3.30
N LEU A 95 1.98 3.35 2.56
CA LEU A 95 1.81 1.99 3.05
C LEU A 95 3.06 1.18 2.74
N VAL A 96 3.67 0.59 3.76
CA VAL A 96 4.75 -0.38 3.63
C VAL A 96 4.26 -1.73 4.14
N HIS A 97 4.55 -2.81 3.43
CA HIS A 97 4.12 -4.15 3.83
C HIS A 97 5.11 -5.26 3.44
N SER A 98 4.87 -6.47 3.96
CA SER A 98 5.65 -7.68 3.63
C SER A 98 4.95 -8.62 2.63
N VAL A 99 3.71 -8.33 2.25
CA VAL A 99 2.86 -9.24 1.44
C VAL A 99 3.29 -9.33 -0.04
N PRO A 100 3.71 -10.49 -0.56
CA PRO A 100 3.95 -10.68 -1.98
C PRO A 100 2.65 -10.71 -2.78
N HIS A 101 2.70 -10.32 -4.04
CA HIS A 101 1.57 -10.25 -4.97
C HIS A 101 0.42 -9.33 -4.50
N PHE A 102 0.76 -8.28 -3.74
CA PHE A 102 -0.19 -7.32 -3.18
C PHE A 102 0.31 -5.88 -3.37
N PRO A 103 -0.60 -4.89 -3.51
CA PRO A 103 -2.02 -5.06 -3.89
C PRO A 103 -2.21 -5.63 -5.31
N PRO A 104 -3.44 -6.04 -5.70
CA PRO A 104 -3.78 -6.28 -7.09
C PRO A 104 -3.63 -5.01 -7.94
N VAL A 105 -3.51 -5.17 -9.26
CA VAL A 105 -3.58 -4.02 -10.19
C VAL A 105 -4.97 -3.40 -10.17
N ILE A 106 -5.08 -2.12 -10.55
CA ILE A 106 -6.29 -1.30 -10.37
C ILE A 106 -7.53 -1.93 -11.00
N GLU A 107 -7.38 -2.54 -12.17
CA GLU A 107 -8.46 -3.18 -12.93
C GLU A 107 -9.07 -4.39 -12.21
N GLN A 108 -8.35 -4.99 -11.26
CA GLN A 108 -8.80 -6.16 -10.51
C GLN A 108 -9.57 -5.80 -9.22
N GLY A 109 -9.52 -4.54 -8.80
CA GLY A 109 -10.08 -4.10 -7.52
C GLY A 109 -9.31 -4.65 -6.32
N TYR A 110 -9.82 -4.38 -5.12
CA TYR A 110 -9.18 -4.85 -3.89
C TYR A 110 -9.30 -6.37 -3.73
N GLY A 111 -8.19 -6.99 -3.33
CA GLY A 111 -8.12 -8.40 -2.96
C GLY A 111 -6.85 -8.70 -2.18
N TYR A 112 -6.85 -9.81 -1.45
CA TYR A 112 -5.68 -10.26 -0.68
C TYR A 112 -5.18 -11.62 -1.22
N PRO A 113 -3.89 -11.74 -1.58
CA PRO A 113 -3.38 -12.92 -2.28
C PRO A 113 -3.33 -14.15 -1.38
N ASP A 114 -3.57 -15.34 -1.97
CA ASP A 114 -3.50 -16.61 -1.24
C ASP A 114 -2.10 -16.89 -0.67
N ALA A 115 -1.04 -16.48 -1.40
CA ALA A 115 0.33 -16.54 -0.92
C ALA A 115 0.54 -15.77 0.41
N GLY A 116 -0.24 -14.69 0.61
CA GLY A 116 -0.22 -13.91 1.83
C GLY A 116 -0.88 -14.61 3.03
N ARG A 117 -1.64 -15.71 2.85
CA ARG A 117 -2.43 -16.36 3.91
C ARG A 117 -1.63 -17.26 4.83
N ILE A 118 -0.56 -17.90 4.33
CA ILE A 118 0.16 -18.92 5.09
C ILE A 118 0.91 -18.31 6.28
N TYR A 119 1.76 -17.31 6.02
CA TYR A 119 2.63 -16.71 7.03
C TYR A 119 2.03 -15.44 7.63
N GLY A 120 2.54 -15.05 8.80
CA GLY A 120 2.27 -13.75 9.38
C GLY A 120 2.80 -12.64 8.46
N GLN A 121 2.08 -11.52 8.41
CA GLN A 121 2.43 -10.37 7.57
C GLN A 121 2.23 -9.08 8.36
N THR A 122 3.09 -8.11 8.09
CA THR A 122 3.08 -6.77 8.69
C THR A 122 2.75 -5.71 7.66
N MET A 123 2.05 -4.68 8.11
CA MET A 123 1.71 -3.49 7.33
C MET A 123 1.83 -2.27 8.25
N LEU A 124 2.40 -1.18 7.73
CA LEU A 124 2.44 0.12 8.38
C LEU A 124 1.97 1.17 7.39
N CYS A 125 0.98 1.97 7.78
CA CYS A 125 0.46 3.07 6.98
C CYS A 125 0.69 4.38 7.71
N VAL A 126 1.36 5.32 7.04
CA VAL A 126 1.65 6.65 7.58
C VAL A 126 0.96 7.68 6.71
N THR A 127 0.02 8.42 7.30
CA THR A 127 -0.59 9.60 6.67
C THR A 127 0.36 10.79 6.77
N PHE A 128 0.47 11.57 5.71
CA PHE A 128 1.32 12.76 5.66
C PHE A 128 0.63 13.89 4.88
N ASN A 129 1.15 15.11 5.05
CA ASN A 129 0.72 16.27 4.28
C ASN A 129 1.43 16.27 2.92
N ALA A 130 0.66 16.21 1.83
CA ALA A 130 1.16 16.18 0.47
C ALA A 130 1.32 17.58 -0.16
N SER A 131 1.10 18.66 0.61
CA SER A 131 1.18 20.03 0.11
C SER A 131 2.56 20.36 -0.45
N ALA A 132 2.56 20.81 -1.70
CA ALA A 132 3.74 21.30 -2.41
C ALA A 132 4.36 22.57 -1.82
N SER A 133 3.60 23.33 -1.03
CA SER A 133 4.07 24.60 -0.46
C SER A 133 4.88 24.43 0.82
N LEU A 134 4.93 23.22 1.40
CA LEU A 134 5.69 22.97 2.61
C LEU A 134 7.20 22.90 2.32
N PRO A 135 8.05 23.46 3.21
CA PRO A 135 9.47 23.14 3.18
C PRO A 135 9.63 21.65 3.41
N ASN A 136 10.54 21.00 2.67
CA ASN A 136 10.74 19.55 2.71
C ASN A 136 9.47 18.75 2.35
N ASN A 137 8.87 19.05 1.19
CA ASN A 137 7.71 18.34 0.67
C ASN A 137 7.89 16.81 0.77
N SER A 138 6.91 16.13 1.38
CA SER A 138 6.99 14.69 1.65
C SER A 138 7.08 13.84 0.38
N ILE A 139 6.43 14.25 -0.71
CA ILE A 139 6.50 13.53 -1.99
C ILE A 139 7.89 13.63 -2.60
N ASP A 140 8.55 14.79 -2.55
CA ASP A 140 9.93 14.95 -3.05
C ASP A 140 10.94 14.12 -2.25
N LEU A 141 10.80 14.11 -0.92
CA LEU A 141 11.64 13.29 -0.05
C LEU A 141 11.41 11.78 -0.28
N LEU A 142 10.16 11.35 -0.42
CA LEU A 142 9.83 9.96 -0.74
C LEU A 142 10.29 9.58 -2.14
N SER A 143 10.20 10.49 -3.12
CA SER A 143 10.71 10.27 -4.47
C SER A 143 12.23 10.09 -4.46
N THR A 144 12.93 10.89 -3.66
CA THR A 144 14.37 10.75 -3.42
C THR A 144 14.68 9.40 -2.75
N HIS A 145 13.92 9.02 -1.73
CA HIS A 145 14.06 7.70 -1.10
C HIS A 145 13.87 6.55 -2.10
N PHE A 146 12.86 6.63 -2.97
CA PHE A 146 12.64 5.62 -4.00
C PHE A 146 13.73 5.59 -5.07
N LEU A 147 14.37 6.72 -5.36
CA LEU A 147 15.50 6.76 -6.30
C LEU A 147 16.64 5.87 -5.81
N PHE A 148 16.91 5.90 -4.50
CA PHE A 148 17.97 5.10 -3.89
C PHE A 148 17.55 3.66 -3.60
N THR A 149 16.33 3.43 -3.13
CA THR A 149 15.85 2.07 -2.81
C THR A 149 15.45 1.27 -4.04
N ARG A 150 15.20 1.94 -5.18
CA ARG A 150 14.87 1.36 -6.47
C ARG A 150 13.79 0.26 -6.36
N PRO A 151 12.59 0.59 -5.86
CA PRO A 151 11.51 -0.38 -5.77
C PRO A 151 11.00 -0.75 -7.17
N LEU A 152 10.47 -1.96 -7.33
CA LEU A 152 9.81 -2.37 -8.57
C LEU A 152 8.38 -1.83 -8.59
N VAL A 153 8.16 -0.72 -9.30
CA VAL A 153 6.81 -0.19 -9.58
C VAL A 153 6.15 -1.07 -10.65
N TYR A 154 4.96 -1.59 -10.36
CA TYR A 154 4.23 -2.49 -11.27
C TYR A 154 2.86 -1.95 -11.70
N THR A 155 2.38 -0.89 -11.05
CA THR A 155 1.26 -0.07 -11.52
C THR A 155 1.36 1.33 -10.91
N SER A 156 0.93 2.34 -11.66
CA SER A 156 0.96 3.74 -11.24
C SER A 156 -0.06 4.56 -12.03
N SER A 157 -0.53 5.63 -11.42
CA SER A 157 -1.31 6.67 -12.07
C SER A 157 -0.92 8.00 -11.46
N LEU A 158 -0.57 8.99 -12.27
CA LEU A 158 -0.32 10.35 -11.81
C LEU A 158 -1.27 11.30 -12.52
N THR A 159 -1.80 12.29 -11.79
CA THR A 159 -2.51 13.41 -12.40
C THR A 159 -1.54 14.23 -13.25
N LEU A 160 -2.08 15.06 -14.16
CA LEU A 160 -1.25 15.98 -14.94
C LEU A 160 -0.48 16.94 -14.01
N LEU A 161 -1.12 17.42 -12.94
CA LEU A 161 -0.51 18.30 -11.95
C LEU A 161 0.63 17.61 -11.21
N ALA A 162 0.41 16.38 -10.72
CA ALA A 162 1.45 15.60 -10.05
C ALA A 162 2.62 15.29 -10.99
N THR A 163 2.36 14.97 -12.25
CA THR A 163 3.40 14.70 -13.26
C THR A 163 4.29 15.91 -13.50
N GLN A 164 3.70 17.10 -13.61
CA GLN A 164 4.45 18.36 -13.81
C GLN A 164 5.24 18.76 -12.57
N ARG A 165 4.67 18.51 -11.38
CA ARG A 165 5.25 18.94 -10.11
C ARG A 165 6.35 18.02 -9.60
N TYR A 166 6.12 16.71 -9.66
CA TYR A 166 6.98 15.68 -9.08
C TYR A 166 7.72 14.92 -10.17
N SER A 167 8.59 15.62 -10.89
CA SER A 167 9.32 15.08 -12.04
C SER A 167 10.22 13.89 -11.68
N LEU A 168 10.78 13.86 -10.47
CA LEU A 168 11.56 12.72 -9.99
C LEU A 168 10.70 11.46 -9.84
N LEU A 169 9.48 11.59 -9.29
CA LEU A 169 8.54 10.48 -9.20
C LEU A 169 8.14 10.00 -10.60
N ALA A 170 7.74 10.94 -11.46
CA ALA A 170 7.20 10.66 -12.78
C ALA A 170 8.23 10.04 -13.75
N ASN A 171 9.47 10.53 -13.74
CA ASN A 171 10.48 10.17 -14.74
C ASN A 171 11.66 9.38 -14.17
N GLY A 172 11.86 9.40 -12.86
CA GLY A 172 12.98 8.72 -12.20
C GLY A 172 12.60 7.39 -11.56
N ILE A 173 11.33 7.23 -11.13
CA ILE A 173 10.86 6.05 -10.38
C ILE A 173 9.90 5.20 -11.20
N ILE A 174 8.92 5.83 -11.85
CA ILE A 174 7.95 5.12 -12.69
C ILE A 174 8.66 4.71 -14.00
N PRO A 175 8.70 3.41 -14.34
CA PRO A 175 9.27 2.98 -15.61
C PRO A 175 8.42 3.50 -16.76
N SER A 176 9.10 3.97 -17.82
CA SER A 176 8.49 4.47 -19.07
C SER A 176 7.68 3.43 -19.81
#